data_AF-A0A9E1XDR1-F1
#
_entry.id   AF-A0A9E1XDR1-F1
#
_cell.length_a   1.000
_cell.length_b   1.000
_cell.length_c   1.000
_cell.angle_alpha   90.00
_cell.angle_beta   90.00
_cell.angle_gamma   90.00
#
_symmetry.space_group_name_H-M   'P 1'
#
loop_
_entity.id
_entity.type
_entity.pdbx_description
1 polymer ?
#
loop_
_entity_poly.entity_id
_entity_poly.type
_entity_poly.pdbx_seq_one_letter_code
_entity_poly.pdbx_strand_id
1 'polypeptide(L)'
;CLSLEPLHPMVCGMRSVISSLRDAVEILDDLSHPNLTIALDSYAFWWDQGLEEQIHQAGTRIRHLHVSDWLHQTKDLRLDRGMPGDGCIDNHKIRTWMEREGFKGPVEVEIFSAFDWWLRPADEMVNTICDRLEFL
;
A
#
# COMPACT_ATOMS: atom_id res chain seq x y z
N CYS A 1 -9.46 -9.89 12.90
CA CYS A 1 -9.68 -8.75 11.99
C CYS A 1 -9.51 -9.28 10.57
N LEU A 2 -10.38 -8.90 9.65
CA LEU A 2 -10.24 -9.18 8.22
C LEU A 2 -10.08 -7.83 7.51
N SER A 3 -8.93 -7.61 6.88
CA SER A 3 -8.64 -6.38 6.16
C SER A 3 -8.86 -6.60 4.66
N LEU A 4 -9.73 -5.79 4.05
CA LEU A 4 -9.88 -5.73 2.61
C LEU A 4 -8.75 -4.88 2.03
N GLU A 5 -8.05 -5.43 1.05
CA GLU A 5 -6.98 -4.74 0.33
C GLU A 5 -7.43 -4.49 -1.11
N PRO A 6 -7.82 -3.26 -1.47
CA PRO A 6 -8.07 -2.90 -2.86
C PRO A 6 -6.74 -2.95 -3.62
N LEU A 7 -6.75 -3.51 -4.83
CA LEU A 7 -5.53 -3.69 -5.64
C LEU A 7 -5.46 -2.68 -6.78
N HIS A 8 -4.25 -2.46 -7.32
CA HIS A 8 -4.02 -1.57 -8.44
C HIS A 8 -4.96 -1.89 -9.63
N PRO A 9 -5.57 -0.89 -10.32
CA PRO A 9 -6.55 -1.14 -11.37
C PRO A 9 -6.04 -2.01 -12.53
N MET A 10 -4.73 -1.98 -12.78
CA MET A 10 -4.11 -2.79 -13.85
C MET A 10 -4.19 -4.30 -13.61
N VAL A 11 -4.49 -4.76 -12.38
CA VAL A 11 -4.68 -6.20 -12.10
C VAL A 11 -6.15 -6.63 -12.06
N CYS A 12 -7.10 -5.73 -12.34
CA CYS A 12 -8.53 -6.01 -12.29
C CYS A 12 -8.97 -7.24 -13.10
N GLY A 13 -8.41 -7.39 -14.30
CA GLY A 13 -8.79 -8.46 -15.22
C GLY A 13 -8.39 -9.87 -14.75
N MET A 14 -7.58 -10.02 -13.70
CA MET A 14 -7.01 -11.31 -13.33
C MET A 14 -6.87 -11.56 -11.82
N ARG A 15 -7.13 -10.59 -10.95
CA ARG A 15 -6.84 -10.70 -9.50
C ARG A 15 -7.96 -10.21 -8.60
N SER A 16 -8.29 -8.93 -8.64
CA SER A 16 -9.30 -8.33 -7.76
C SER A 16 -10.13 -7.33 -8.54
N VAL A 17 -11.45 -7.37 -8.40
CA VAL A 17 -12.35 -6.36 -8.98
C VAL A 17 -12.50 -5.12 -8.10
N ILE A 18 -11.89 -5.13 -6.91
CA ILE A 18 -11.92 -4.03 -5.96
C ILE A 18 -10.60 -3.26 -6.08
N SER A 19 -10.67 -2.04 -6.63
CA SER A 19 -9.51 -1.21 -6.96
C SER A 19 -9.65 0.27 -6.58
N SER A 20 -10.63 0.56 -5.72
CA SER A 20 -10.86 1.91 -5.18
C SER A 20 -11.00 1.81 -3.66
N LEU A 21 -10.45 2.80 -2.97
CA LEU A 21 -10.60 2.92 -1.51
C LEU A 21 -12.06 3.24 -1.16
N ARG A 22 -12.74 4.06 -1.97
CA ARG A 22 -14.19 4.30 -1.86
C ARG A 22 -14.98 3.00 -1.95
N ASP A 23 -14.78 2.19 -2.98
CA ASP A 23 -15.55 0.95 -3.16
C ASP A 23 -15.33 -0.01 -1.98
N ALA A 24 -14.11 -0.08 -1.43
CA ALA A 24 -13.83 -0.86 -0.24
C ALA A 24 -14.52 -0.32 1.02
N VAL A 25 -14.60 1.01 1.18
CA VAL A 25 -15.38 1.63 2.25
C VAL A 25 -16.86 1.30 2.12
N GLU A 26 -17.43 1.40 0.92
CA GLU A 26 -18.84 1.05 0.65
C GLU A 26 -19.14 -0.41 1.00
N ILE A 27 -18.25 -1.34 0.63
CA ILE A 27 -18.36 -2.76 1.00
C ILE A 27 -18.35 -2.96 2.52
N LEU A 28 -17.47 -2.24 3.24
CA LEU A 28 -17.41 -2.30 4.69
C LEU A 28 -18.70 -1.79 5.34
N ASP A 29 -19.26 -0.71 4.79
CA ASP A 29 -20.50 -0.10 5.28
C ASP A 29 -21.71 -1.02 5.04
N ASP A 30 -21.81 -1.64 3.86
CA ASP A 30 -22.85 -2.62 3.55
C ASP A 30 -22.81 -3.86 4.45
N LEU A 31 -21.60 -4.34 4.76
CA LEU A 31 -21.41 -5.51 5.62
C LEU A 31 -21.55 -5.17 7.11
N SER A 32 -21.29 -3.91 7.50
CA SER A 32 -21.51 -3.37 8.86
C SER A 32 -20.95 -4.23 9.99
N HIS A 33 -19.79 -4.87 9.78
CA HIS A 33 -19.22 -5.82 10.74
C HIS A 33 -17.97 -5.24 11.44
N PRO A 34 -17.89 -5.27 12.79
CA PRO A 34 -16.87 -4.53 13.56
C PRO A 34 -15.43 -5.05 13.38
N ASN A 35 -15.26 -6.24 12.80
CA ASN A 35 -13.95 -6.83 12.53
C ASN A 35 -13.47 -6.65 11.07
N LEU A 36 -14.23 -5.93 10.23
CA LEU A 36 -13.82 -5.59 8.87
C LEU A 36 -13.06 -4.27 8.86
N THR A 37 -11.91 -4.28 8.21
CA THR A 37 -10.99 -3.14 8.10
C THR A 37 -10.43 -3.03 6.69
N ILE A 38 -9.60 -2.03 6.42
CA ILE A 38 -8.92 -1.84 5.14
C ILE A 38 -7.41 -1.92 5.36
N ALA A 39 -6.72 -2.61 4.44
CA ALA A 39 -5.28 -2.48 4.25
C ALA A 39 -5.05 -1.58 3.03
N LEU A 40 -4.31 -0.49 3.24
CA LEU A 40 -3.93 0.42 2.16
C LEU A 40 -2.52 0.04 1.69
N ASP A 41 -2.37 -0.34 0.43
CA ASP A 41 -1.09 -0.54 -0.21
C ASP A 41 -0.71 0.69 -1.04
N SER A 42 0.38 1.36 -0.70
CA SER A 42 0.82 2.56 -1.42
C SER A 42 1.13 2.26 -2.89
N TYR A 43 1.59 1.05 -3.22
CA TYR A 43 1.82 0.61 -4.59
C TYR A 43 0.52 0.60 -5.41
N ALA A 44 -0.60 0.25 -4.78
CA ALA A 44 -1.90 0.22 -5.44
C ALA A 44 -2.50 1.62 -5.66
N PHE A 45 -2.09 2.62 -4.87
CA PHE A 45 -2.81 3.89 -4.74
C PHE A 45 -2.01 5.16 -5.01
N TRP A 46 -0.68 5.12 -5.14
CA TRP A 46 0.15 6.32 -5.32
C TRP A 46 -0.28 7.22 -6.49
N TRP A 47 -0.92 6.65 -7.52
CA TRP A 47 -1.38 7.35 -8.73
C TRP A 47 -2.69 8.12 -8.53
N ASP A 48 -3.45 7.83 -7.47
CA ASP A 48 -4.79 8.35 -7.26
C ASP A 48 -4.75 9.79 -6.72
N GLN A 49 -5.21 10.75 -7.54
CA GLN A 49 -5.24 12.16 -7.18
C GLN A 49 -6.20 12.46 -6.02
N GLY A 50 -7.19 11.61 -5.78
CA GLY A 50 -8.16 11.74 -4.69
C GLY A 50 -7.77 10.99 -3.43
N LEU A 51 -6.54 10.45 -3.34
CA LEU A 51 -6.15 9.56 -2.23
C LEU A 51 -6.26 10.23 -0.85
N GLU A 52 -5.81 11.48 -0.70
CA GLU A 52 -5.87 12.19 0.60
C GLU A 52 -7.32 12.29 1.12
N GLU A 53 -8.25 12.70 0.26
CA GLU A 53 -9.68 12.80 0.62
C GLU A 53 -10.29 11.42 0.90
N GLN A 54 -9.93 10.40 0.12
CA GLN A 54 -10.43 9.03 0.36
C GLN A 54 -9.88 8.46 1.68
N ILE A 55 -8.63 8.76 2.05
CA ILE A 55 -8.06 8.41 3.36
C ILE A 55 -8.84 9.12 4.48
N HIS A 56 -9.13 10.42 4.32
CA HIS A 56 -9.94 11.18 5.26
C HIS A 56 -11.32 10.53 5.48
N GLN A 57 -12.00 10.16 4.39
CA GLN A 57 -13.30 9.50 4.45
C GLN A 57 -13.23 8.10 5.07
N ALA A 58 -12.21 7.31 4.75
CA ALA A 58 -12.03 5.98 5.34
C ALA A 58 -11.71 6.06 6.85
N GLY A 59 -10.91 7.04 7.26
CA GLY A 59 -10.55 7.29 8.65
C GLY A 59 -9.95 6.06 9.35
N THR A 60 -10.40 5.80 10.57
CA THR A 60 -9.91 4.68 11.41
C THR A 60 -10.23 3.27 10.90
N ARG A 61 -10.92 3.15 9.74
CA ARG A 61 -11.16 1.87 9.05
C ARG A 61 -9.89 1.32 8.42
N ILE A 62 -8.95 2.18 8.03
CA ILE A 62 -7.63 1.76 7.54
C ILE A 62 -6.78 1.34 8.73
N ARG A 63 -6.32 0.09 8.75
CA ARG A 63 -5.58 -0.48 9.88
C ARG A 63 -4.20 -1.04 9.55
N HIS A 64 -3.90 -1.18 8.26
CA HIS A 64 -2.59 -1.58 7.77
C HIS A 64 -2.16 -0.64 6.65
N LEU A 65 -0.88 -0.29 6.64
CA LEU A 65 -0.25 0.42 5.53
C LEU A 65 0.84 -0.49 4.96
N HIS A 66 0.63 -1.04 3.78
CA HIS A 66 1.67 -1.73 3.04
C HIS A 66 2.45 -0.71 2.21
N VAL A 67 3.78 -0.82 2.22
CA VAL A 67 4.67 0.11 1.53
C VAL A 67 5.66 -0.63 0.64
N SER A 68 5.86 -0.09 -0.54
CA SER A 68 6.96 -0.39 -1.45
C SER A 68 7.21 0.86 -2.30
N ASP A 69 7.74 0.70 -3.50
CA ASP A 69 7.90 1.82 -4.43
C ASP A 69 7.51 1.46 -5.85
N TRP A 70 7.13 2.47 -6.63
CA TRP A 70 6.83 2.36 -8.04
C TRP A 70 8.05 2.81 -8.85
N LEU A 71 8.70 1.87 -9.51
CA LEU A 71 9.88 2.17 -10.32
C LEU A 71 9.47 2.93 -11.59
N HIS A 72 10.23 3.97 -11.94
CA HIS A 72 9.99 4.77 -13.15
C HIS A 72 9.90 3.94 -14.44
N GLN A 73 10.65 2.83 -14.49
CA GLN A 73 10.63 1.86 -15.57
C GLN A 73 10.19 0.48 -15.06
N THR A 74 9.03 0.42 -14.41
CA THR A 74 8.42 -0.83 -13.93
C THR A 74 8.25 -1.83 -15.10
N LYS A 75 8.87 -3.00 -14.96
CA LYS A 75 8.92 -4.07 -15.99
C LYS A 75 7.80 -5.09 -15.83
N ASP A 76 7.27 -5.25 -14.62
CA ASP A 76 6.15 -6.14 -14.31
C ASP A 76 5.28 -5.53 -13.22
N LEU A 77 3.96 -5.57 -13.43
CA LEU A 77 2.98 -4.92 -12.55
C LEU A 77 2.86 -5.56 -11.16
N ARG A 78 3.36 -6.78 -11.00
CA ARG A 78 3.28 -7.52 -9.74
C ARG A 78 4.66 -7.78 -9.17
N LEU A 79 5.63 -8.15 -10.01
CA LEU A 79 6.91 -8.72 -9.58
C LEU A 79 8.09 -7.75 -9.72
N ASP A 80 7.83 -6.46 -9.94
CA ASP A 80 8.87 -5.43 -10.08
C ASP A 80 8.58 -4.21 -9.19
N ARG A 81 8.17 -4.46 -7.95
CA ARG A 81 8.07 -3.42 -6.91
C ARG A 81 9.46 -2.97 -6.47
N GLY A 82 9.62 -1.69 -6.21
CA GLY A 82 10.85 -1.07 -5.72
C GLY A 82 10.99 -1.12 -4.20
N MET A 83 12.22 -1.00 -3.72
CA MET A 83 12.49 -0.64 -2.33
C MET A 83 12.05 0.81 -2.10
N PRO A 84 11.40 1.15 -0.98
CA PRO A 84 11.10 2.54 -0.63
C PRO A 84 12.32 3.46 -0.85
N GLY A 85 12.13 4.52 -1.62
CA GLY A 85 13.17 5.48 -2.00
C GLY A 85 13.84 5.22 -3.36
N ASP A 86 13.61 4.06 -4.01
CA ASP A 86 14.12 3.80 -5.37
C ASP A 86 13.18 4.28 -6.47
N GLY A 87 11.92 4.59 -6.14
CA GLY A 87 10.87 4.92 -7.10
C GLY A 87 10.34 6.34 -6.93
N CYS A 88 9.03 6.50 -7.13
CA CYS A 88 8.34 7.79 -7.11
C CYS A 88 7.22 7.90 -6.06
N ILE A 89 7.02 6.90 -5.21
CA ILE A 89 5.97 6.94 -4.18
C ILE A 89 6.45 7.76 -2.98
N ASP A 90 5.67 8.78 -2.61
CA ASP A 90 5.86 9.55 -1.39
C ASP A 90 5.13 8.87 -0.21
N ASN A 91 5.71 7.77 0.29
CA ASN A 91 5.15 6.96 1.37
C ASN A 91 4.99 7.77 2.67
N HIS A 92 5.98 8.60 3.02
CA HIS A 92 5.92 9.47 4.19
C HIS A 92 4.70 10.43 4.14
N LYS A 93 4.40 11.01 2.97
CA LYS A 93 3.22 11.85 2.80
C LYS A 93 1.92 11.07 2.94
N ILE A 94 1.82 9.89 2.31
CA ILE A 94 0.64 9.02 2.44
C ILE A 94 0.41 8.64 3.91
N ARG A 95 1.47 8.23 4.60
CA ARG A 95 1.43 7.91 6.03
C ARG A 95 0.98 9.11 6.86
N THR A 96 1.49 10.31 6.57
CA THR A 96 1.09 11.54 7.27
C THR A 96 -0.42 11.80 7.14
N TRP A 97 -1.01 11.55 5.96
CA TRP A 97 -2.46 11.65 5.79
C TRP A 97 -3.21 10.66 6.67
N MET A 98 -2.76 9.41 6.73
CA MET A 98 -3.38 8.38 7.57
C MET A 98 -3.24 8.69 9.06
N GLU A 99 -2.07 9.16 9.51
CA GLU A 99 -1.82 9.53 10.90
C GLU A 99 -2.69 10.70 11.37
N ARG A 100 -2.99 11.66 10.49
CA ARG A 100 -3.95 12.76 10.77
C ARG A 100 -5.35 12.23 11.11
N GLU A 101 -5.74 11.12 10.51
CA GLU A 101 -7.02 10.43 10.75
C GLU A 101 -6.96 9.42 11.91
N GLY A 102 -5.84 9.37 12.62
CA GLY A 102 -5.67 8.53 13.81
C GLY A 102 -5.14 7.12 13.53
N PHE A 103 -4.57 6.86 12.36
CA PHE A 103 -3.84 5.62 12.09
C PHE A 103 -2.70 5.42 13.09
N LYS A 104 -2.64 4.23 13.68
CA LYS A 104 -1.58 3.77 14.61
C LYS A 104 -1.18 2.32 14.31
N GLY A 105 -1.52 1.86 13.10
CA GLY A 105 -1.29 0.49 12.67
C GLY A 105 0.16 0.26 12.24
N PRO A 106 0.50 -1.00 11.90
CA PRO A 106 1.80 -1.31 11.34
C PRO A 106 2.00 -0.68 9.96
N VAL A 107 3.23 -0.25 9.70
CA VAL A 107 3.75 0.02 8.35
C VAL A 107 4.53 -1.22 7.93
N GLU A 108 4.06 -1.89 6.88
CA GLU A 108 4.54 -3.21 6.47
C GLU A 108 5.23 -3.09 5.11
N VAL A 109 6.53 -3.37 5.05
CA VAL A 109 7.26 -3.33 3.77
C VAL A 109 6.93 -4.58 2.95
N GLU A 110 6.26 -4.41 1.82
CA GLU A 110 5.79 -5.49 0.94
C GLU A 110 6.36 -5.37 -0.48
N ILE A 111 7.49 -6.06 -0.71
CA ILE A 111 8.23 -5.98 -1.99
C ILE A 111 8.19 -7.33 -2.71
N PHE A 112 7.58 -7.32 -3.90
CA PHE A 112 7.67 -8.38 -4.89
C PHE A 112 8.65 -7.96 -5.98
N SER A 113 9.84 -8.55 -6.03
CA SER A 113 10.93 -8.09 -6.88
C SER A 113 11.72 -9.27 -7.48
N ALA A 114 11.09 -9.96 -8.43
CA ALA A 114 11.63 -11.17 -9.05
C ALA A 114 12.88 -10.90 -9.91
N PHE A 115 13.07 -9.66 -10.33
CA PHE A 115 14.19 -9.25 -11.19
C PHE A 115 15.32 -8.56 -10.43
N ASP A 116 15.18 -8.37 -9.10
CA ASP A 116 16.19 -7.72 -8.27
C ASP A 116 16.23 -8.28 -6.83
N TRP A 117 15.44 -7.74 -5.89
CA TRP A 117 15.63 -8.01 -4.46
C TRP A 117 15.47 -9.49 -4.06
N TRP A 118 14.65 -10.27 -4.76
CA TRP A 118 14.54 -11.72 -4.52
C TRP A 118 15.77 -12.52 -4.96
N LEU A 119 16.68 -11.92 -5.73
CA LEU A 119 17.94 -12.52 -6.16
C LEU A 119 19.11 -12.21 -5.20
N ARG A 120 18.86 -11.40 -4.17
CA ARG A 120 19.86 -10.97 -3.19
C ARG A 120 19.69 -11.70 -1.84
N PRO A 121 20.71 -11.72 -0.98
CA PRO A 121 20.57 -12.22 0.38
C PRO A 121 19.47 -11.47 1.15
N ALA A 122 18.66 -12.21 1.92
CA ALA A 122 17.57 -11.61 2.71
C ALA A 122 18.08 -10.55 3.70
N ASP A 123 19.24 -10.79 4.29
CA ASP A 123 19.89 -9.91 5.26
C ASP A 123 20.19 -8.52 4.65
N GLU A 124 20.59 -8.48 3.36
CA GLU A 124 20.83 -7.24 2.64
C GLU A 124 19.53 -6.45 2.45
N MET A 125 18.44 -7.14 2.10
CA MET A 125 17.12 -6.53 1.94
C MET A 125 16.64 -5.93 3.27
N VAL A 126 16.73 -6.69 4.37
CA VAL A 126 16.32 -6.24 5.71
C VAL A 126 17.15 -5.05 6.18
N ASN A 127 18.48 -5.11 6.03
CA ASN A 127 19.35 -3.99 6.38
C ASN A 127 19.03 -2.74 5.56
N THR A 128 18.78 -2.89 4.25
CA THR A 128 18.38 -1.77 3.39
C THR A 128 17.06 -1.14 3.85
N ILE A 129 16.08 -1.95 4.27
CA ILE A 129 14.82 -1.44 4.83
C ILE A 129 15.10 -0.62 6.11
N CYS A 130 15.95 -1.13 7.00
CA CYS A 130 16.32 -0.41 8.22
C CYS A 130 17.04 0.92 7.94
N ASP A 131 17.92 0.96 6.93
CA ASP A 131 18.63 2.18 6.54
C ASP A 131 17.70 3.21 5.89
N ARG A 132 16.54 2.79 5.37
CA ARG A 132 15.59 3.62 4.62
C ARG A 132 14.29 3.90 5.35
N LEU A 133 14.27 3.76 6.68
CA LEU A 133 13.10 4.10 7.49
C LEU A 133 12.64 5.56 7.33
N GLU A 134 13.52 6.47 6.90
CA GLU A 134 13.16 7.87 6.61
C GLU A 134 12.20 8.03 5.42
N PHE A 135 12.15 7.04 4.52
CA PHE A 135 11.23 7.02 3.39
C PHE A 135 9.85 6.43 3.77
N LEU A 136 9.64 6.00 5.02
CA LEU A 136 8.43 5.31 5.48
C LEU A 136 7.49 6.17 6.33
#